data_AF-A0A6A6ZZA5-F1
#
_entry.id   AF-A0A6A6ZZA5-F1
#
_cell.length_a   1.000
_cell.length_b   1.000
_cell.length_c   1.000
_cell.angle_alpha   90.00
_cell.angle_beta   90.00
_cell.angle_gamma   90.00
#
_symmetry.space_group_name_H-M   'P 1'
#
loop_
_entity.id
_entity.type
_entity.pdbx_description
1 polymer ?
#
loop_
_entity_poly.entity_id
_entity_poly.type
_entity_poly.pdbx_seq_one_letter_code
_entity_poly.pdbx_strand_id
1 'polypeptide(L)' 'MKKAKNSKIAHWSDKLAVESEPNLTTAQLMLFYHDLKPVEPLRRQWGAWNFVGFWVANSFNINT' A
#
# COMPACT_ATOMS: atom_id res chain seq x y z
N MET A 1 -17.42 20.29 1.63
CA MET A 1 -16.83 20.41 0.28
C MET A 1 -17.85 20.13 -0.84
N LYS A 2 -19.05 20.72 -0.84
CA LYS A 2 -20.08 20.43 -1.89
C LYS A 2 -19.89 21.23 -3.20
N LYS A 3 -19.19 22.37 -3.17
CA LYS A 3 -19.02 23.26 -4.35
C LYS A 3 -17.94 22.81 -5.35
N ALA A 4 -16.98 21.98 -4.95
CA ALA A 4 -15.86 21.58 -5.82
C ALA A 4 -16.21 20.43 -6.80
N LYS A 5 -17.27 19.66 -6.53
CA LYS A 5 -17.63 18.45 -7.29
C LYS A 5 -18.01 18.69 -8.76
N ASN A 6 -18.34 19.92 -9.17
CA ASN A 6 -18.76 20.25 -10.55
C ASN A 6 -17.67 20.95 -11.39
N SER A 7 -16.41 20.98 -10.93
CA SER A 7 -15.32 21.57 -11.72
C SER A 7 -14.73 20.55 -12.70
N LYS A 8 -14.30 21.01 -13.88
CA LYS A 8 -13.51 20.19 -14.84
C LYS A 8 -12.26 19.60 -14.16
N ILE A 9 -11.65 20.34 -13.25
CA ILE A 9 -10.46 19.90 -12.50
C ILE A 9 -10.80 18.72 -11.59
N ALA A 10 -11.95 18.76 -10.90
CA ALA A 10 -12.39 17.67 -10.04
C ALA A 10 -12.67 16.39 -10.85
N HIS A 11 -13.32 16.53 -12.01
CA HIS A 11 -13.57 15.40 -12.90
C HIS A 11 -12.27 14.71 -13.37
N TRP A 12 -11.28 15.49 -13.81
CA TRP A 12 -10.00 14.94 -14.23
C TRP A 12 -9.18 14.39 -13.06
N SER A 13 -9.26 15.02 -11.89
CA SER A 13 -8.63 14.51 -10.66
C SER A 13 -9.19 13.15 -10.26
N ASP A 14 -10.52 13.00 -10.25
CA ASP A 14 -11.17 11.72 -9.94
C ASP A 14 -10.84 10.65 -10.98
N LYS A 15 -10.68 11.03 -12.26
CA LYS A 15 -10.29 10.10 -13.33
C LYS A 15 -8.86 9.58 -13.20
N LEU A 16 -7.97 10.34 -12.57
CA LEU A 16 -6.58 9.95 -12.29
C LEU A 16 -6.42 9.28 -10.92
N ALA A 17 -7.45 9.32 -10.07
CA ALA A 17 -7.40 8.72 -8.75
C ALA A 17 -7.35 7.19 -8.84
N VAL A 18 -6.51 6.59 -8.01
CA VAL A 18 -6.46 5.13 -7.82
C VAL A 18 -7.61 4.71 -6.91
N GLU A 19 -8.11 3.48 -7.09
CA GLU A 19 -9.14 2.91 -6.24
C GLU A 19 -8.71 2.94 -4.76
N SER A 20 -9.59 3.47 -3.92
CA SER A 20 -9.41 3.59 -2.48
C SER A 20 -10.75 3.43 -1.78
N GLU A 21 -10.74 3.06 -0.50
CA GLU A 21 -11.99 2.92 0.26
C GLU A 21 -12.76 4.26 0.31
N PRO A 22 -14.10 4.19 0.28
CA PRO A 22 -14.91 5.39 0.36
C PRO A 22 -14.78 6.06 1.74
N ASN A 23 -14.94 7.39 1.76
CA ASN A 23 -15.00 8.22 2.96
C ASN A 23 -13.69 8.40 3.75
N LEU A 24 -12.54 8.15 3.13
CA LEU A 24 -11.24 8.49 3.72
C LEU A 24 -10.91 9.98 3.53
N THR A 25 -10.31 10.57 4.55
CA THR A 25 -9.66 11.89 4.41
C THR A 25 -8.35 11.76 3.62
N THR A 26 -7.83 12.86 3.07
CA THR A 26 -6.56 12.86 2.33
C THR A 26 -5.39 12.30 3.13
N ALA A 27 -5.31 12.58 4.44
CA ALA A 27 -4.28 12.02 5.30
C ALA A 27 -4.45 10.50 5.48
N GLN A 28 -5.69 10.02 5.61
CA GLN A 28 -5.97 8.59 5.71
C GLN A 28 -5.69 7.85 4.39
N LEU A 29 -5.90 8.48 3.23
CA LEU A 29 -5.53 7.88 1.93
C LEU A 29 -4.03 7.55 1.85
N MET A 30 -3.16 8.32 2.52
CA MET A 30 -1.71 8.02 2.54
C MET A 30 -1.37 6.78 3.38
N LEU A 31 -2.18 6.48 4.39
CA LEU A 31 -1.94 5.38 5.33
C LEU A 31 -2.77 4.12 4.98
N PHE A 32 -3.83 4.30 4.21
CA PHE A 32 -4.73 3.23 3.81
C PHE A 32 -4.37 2.76 2.39
N TYR A 33 -3.21 2.09 2.29
CA TYR A 33 -2.73 1.50 1.04
C TYR A 33 -2.70 -0.03 1.11
N HIS A 34 -2.84 -0.67 -0.05
CA HIS A 34 -2.79 -2.12 -0.19
C HIS A 34 -1.47 -2.74 0.30
N ASP A 35 -0.36 -2.00 0.22
CA ASP A 35 0.96 -2.47 0.65
C ASP A 35 1.15 -2.42 2.17
N LEU A 36 0.40 -1.56 2.86
CA LEU A 36 0.44 -1.44 4.32
C LEU A 36 -0.52 -2.42 5.01
N LYS A 37 -1.48 -2.97 4.27
CA LYS A 37 -2.39 -4.00 4.78
C LYS A 37 -1.64 -5.31 4.98
N PRO A 38 -2.03 -6.15 5.97
CA PRO A 38 -1.51 -7.49 6.09
C PRO A 38 -1.68 -8.27 4.78
N VAL A 39 -0.62 -8.93 4.33
CA VAL A 39 -0.61 -9.67 3.06
C VAL A 39 -1.66 -10.79 3.08
N GLU A 40 -2.48 -10.85 2.03
CA GLU A 40 -3.53 -11.84 1.85
C GLU A 40 -2.95 -13.25 1.77
N PRO A 41 -3.62 -14.29 2.29
CA PRO A 41 -3.12 -15.66 2.29
C PRO A 41 -2.64 -16.15 0.91
N LEU A 42 -3.37 -15.79 -0.16
CA LEU A 42 -3.05 -16.19 -1.54
C LEU A 42 -1.77 -15.55 -2.09
N ARG A 43 -1.32 -14.42 -1.51
CA ARG A 43 -0.11 -13.70 -1.91
C ARG A 43 1.11 -14.04 -1.03
N ARG A 44 0.93 -14.85 0.02
CA ARG A 44 2.03 -15.25 0.90
C ARG A 44 2.86 -16.34 0.21
N GLN A 45 4.02 -15.94 -0.30
CA GLN A 45 4.96 -16.86 -0.94
C GLN A 45 6.00 -17.43 0.05
N TRP A 46 6.16 -16.81 1.22
CA TRP A 46 7.19 -17.18 2.19
C TRP A 46 6.70 -18.25 3.17
N GLY A 47 7.38 -19.40 3.17
CA GLY A 47 7.24 -20.44 4.18
C GLY A 47 8.38 -20.41 5.21
N ALA A 48 8.34 -21.32 6.18
CA ALA A 48 9.31 -21.39 7.28
C ALA A 48 10.78 -21.45 6.80
N TRP A 49 11.07 -22.20 5.73
CA TRP A 49 12.42 -22.33 5.18
C TRP A 49 12.98 -21.04 4.57
N ASN A 50 12.12 -20.19 4.00
CA ASN A 50 12.53 -18.88 3.49
C ASN A 50 13.08 -18.02 4.63
N PHE A 51 12.47 -18.09 5.82
CA PHE A 51 12.95 -17.37 7.00
C PHE A 51 14.31 -17.91 7.47
N VAL A 52 14.50 -19.23 7.50
CA VAL A 52 15.80 -19.81 7.87
C VAL A 52 16.89 -19.33 6.91
N GLY A 53 16.66 -19.42 5.60
CA GLY A 53 17.60 -18.95 4.58
C GLY A 53 17.88 -17.45 4.68
N PHE A 54 16.84 -16.65 4.90
CA PHE A 54 16.95 -15.20 5.13
C PHE A 54 17.84 -14.88 6.33
N TRP A 55 17.63 -15.55 7.47
CA TRP A 55 18.44 -15.29 8.67
C TRP A 55 19.89 -15.67 8.49
N VAL A 56 20.16 -16.84 7.91
CA VAL A 56 21.53 -17.25 7.58
C VAL A 56 22.19 -16.23 6.66
N ALA A 57 21.53 -15.83 5.57
CA ALA A 57 22.07 -14.83 4.65
C ALA A 57 22.30 -13.46 5.31
N ASN A 58 21.37 -13.03 6.17
CA ASN A 58 21.46 -11.76 6.88
C ASN A 58 22.62 -11.76 7.89
N SER A 59 22.93 -12.89 8.52
CA SER A 59 24.11 -13.01 9.40
C SER A 59 25.45 -12.82 8.68
N PHE A 60 25.50 -13.00 7.36
CA PHE A 60 26.71 -12.76 6.55
C PHE A 60 26.70 -11.39 5.86
N ASN A 61 25.76 -10.51 6.18
CA ASN A 61 25.73 -9.17 5.63
C ASN A 61 26.79 -8.29 6.33
N ILE A 62 27.94 -8.08 5.67
CA ILE A 62 29.08 -7.31 6.16
C ILE A 62 28.85 -5.78 6.06
N ASN A 63 27.60 -5.30 5.99
CA ASN A 63 27.34 -3.85 6.19
C ASN A 63 27.45 -3.43 7.67
N THR A 64 28.33 -4.08 8.44
CA THR A 64 28.96 -3.57 9.65
C THR A 64 30.46 -3.79 9.54
#